data_AF-A0AAV2HDK2-F1
#
_entry.id   AF-A0AAV2HDK2-F1
#
_cell.length_a   1.000
_cell.length_b   1.000
_cell.length_c   1.000
_cell.angle_alpha   90.00
_cell.angle_beta   90.00
_cell.angle_gamma   90.00
#
_symmetry.space_group_name_H-M   'P 1'
#
loop_
_entity.id
_entity.type
_entity.pdbx_description
1 polymer ?
#
loop_
_entity_poly.entity_id
_entity_poly.type
_entity_poly.pdbx_seq_one_letter_code
_entity_poly.pdbx_strand_id
1 'polypeptide(L)'
;MTSSANNPALQQKKEPAVLNHASLVTLARGIGKEDLKGLEFIMYLNIPAKFIINCAAEITETPLTAEGSEYNKMAVTQSCLMYWKELTKDTKTKERLKSLERALREIGKGDIADQVLENHQANQELSSEIFA
;
A
#
# COMPACT_ATOMS: atom_id res chain seq x y z
N MET A 1 18.52 -36.04 34.14
CA MET A 1 17.89 -35.95 32.80
C MET A 1 16.60 -35.16 32.96
N THR A 2 16.67 -33.83 32.91
CA THR A 2 15.49 -32.98 32.98
C THR A 2 15.31 -32.33 31.61
N SER A 3 14.19 -32.69 30.99
CA SER A 3 13.78 -32.31 29.65
C SER A 3 13.57 -30.80 29.58
N SER A 4 14.35 -30.11 28.74
CA SER A 4 14.06 -28.73 28.36
C SER A 4 12.79 -28.69 27.53
N ALA A 5 11.76 -28.04 28.07
CA ALA A 5 10.54 -27.73 27.35
C ALA A 5 10.89 -26.77 26.19
N ASN A 6 10.88 -27.30 24.97
CA ASN A 6 11.01 -26.51 23.76
C ASN A 6 9.65 -25.82 23.53
N ASN A 7 9.53 -24.56 23.94
CA ASN A 7 8.32 -23.76 23.78
C ASN A 7 8.28 -23.25 22.33
N PRO A 8 7.34 -23.67 21.46
CA PRO A 8 7.28 -23.20 20.07
C PRO A 8 6.55 -21.85 19.92
N ALA A 9 6.25 -21.18 21.03
CA ALA A 9 5.53 -19.92 21.03
C ALA A 9 6.48 -18.75 20.78
N LEU A 10 6.43 -18.25 19.53
CA LEU A 10 6.70 -16.89 19.03
C LEU A 10 7.47 -16.93 17.70
N GLN A 11 6.96 -17.68 16.71
CA GLN A 11 7.24 -17.32 15.32
C GLN A 11 6.55 -15.97 15.07
N GLN A 12 7.30 -14.87 15.23
CA GLN A 12 6.87 -13.56 14.77
C GLN A 12 6.41 -13.73 13.33
N LYS A 13 5.11 -13.50 13.06
CA LYS A 13 4.57 -13.58 11.69
C LYS A 13 5.34 -12.58 10.85
N LYS A 14 6.25 -13.09 10.00
CA LYS A 14 7.01 -12.29 9.06
C LYS A 14 6.02 -11.48 8.22
N GLU A 15 6.21 -10.16 8.16
CA GLU A 15 5.39 -9.30 7.31
C GLU A 15 5.48 -9.80 5.86
N PRO A 16 4.36 -9.94 5.14
CA PRO A 16 4.38 -10.37 3.75
C PRO A 16 5.23 -9.43 2.90
N ALA A 17 6.02 -9.98 1.98
CA ALA A 17 6.92 -9.20 1.12
C ALA A 17 6.18 -8.07 0.38
N VAL A 18 4.99 -8.33 -0.17
CA VAL A 18 4.15 -7.32 -0.86
C VAL A 18 3.59 -6.22 0.06
N LEU A 19 3.57 -6.43 1.39
CA LEU A 19 3.10 -5.43 2.37
C LEU A 19 4.25 -4.70 3.06
N ASN A 20 5.49 -5.05 2.75
CA ASN A 20 6.64 -4.37 3.32
C ASN A 20 6.74 -2.93 2.78
N HIS A 21 7.61 -2.15 3.41
CA HIS A 21 7.77 -0.73 3.09
C HIS A 21 8.15 -0.51 1.60
N ALA A 22 9.11 -1.28 1.08
CA ALA A 22 9.58 -1.14 -0.29
C ALA A 22 8.46 -1.40 -1.32
N SER A 23 7.72 -2.50 -1.17
CA SER A 23 6.62 -2.88 -2.05
C SER A 23 5.51 -1.83 -2.06
N LEU A 24 5.12 -1.31 -0.89
CA LEU A 24 4.09 -0.29 -0.82
C LEU A 24 4.58 1.06 -1.39
N VAL A 25 5.85 1.41 -1.23
CA VAL A 25 6.43 2.58 -1.92
C VAL A 25 6.40 2.41 -3.43
N THR A 26 6.76 1.22 -3.95
CA THR A 26 6.65 0.90 -5.38
C THR A 26 5.21 1.05 -5.86
N LEU A 27 4.25 0.49 -5.12
CA LEU A 27 2.83 0.58 -5.45
C LEU A 27 2.35 2.04 -5.50
N ALA A 28 2.69 2.82 -4.47
CA ALA A 28 2.29 4.22 -4.39
C ALA A 28 2.86 5.08 -5.51
N ARG A 29 4.11 4.85 -5.91
CA ARG A 29 4.74 5.59 -7.03
C ARG A 29 4.11 5.22 -8.37
N GLY A 30 3.90 3.93 -8.60
CA GLY A 30 3.34 3.45 -9.85
C GLY A 30 1.89 3.88 -10.08
N ILE A 31 1.06 3.88 -9.03
CA ILE A 31 -0.33 4.39 -9.12
C ILE A 31 -0.37 5.92 -9.06
N GLY A 32 0.45 6.54 -8.20
CA GLY A 32 0.41 7.96 -7.91
C GLY A 32 0.88 8.87 -9.05
N LYS A 33 1.62 8.34 -10.04
CA LYS A 33 1.98 9.09 -11.25
C LYS A 33 0.80 9.30 -12.20
N GLU A 34 -0.23 8.45 -12.14
CA GLU A 34 -1.36 8.47 -13.06
C GLU A 34 -2.49 9.40 -12.59
N ASP A 35 -2.67 10.53 -13.28
CA ASP A 35 -3.74 11.51 -13.02
C ASP A 35 -4.02 11.72 -11.52
N LEU A 36 -5.22 11.41 -11.03
CA LEU A 36 -5.55 11.41 -9.60
C LEU A 36 -5.80 9.99 -9.05
N LYS A 37 -5.35 8.95 -9.76
CA LYS A 37 -5.58 7.54 -9.38
C LYS A 37 -4.98 7.18 -8.04
N GLY A 38 -3.86 7.81 -7.66
CA GLY A 38 -3.30 7.71 -6.33
C GLY A 38 -4.27 8.15 -5.23
N LEU A 39 -5.01 9.26 -5.41
CA LEU A 39 -6.00 9.71 -4.44
C LEU A 39 -7.23 8.79 -4.41
N GLU A 40 -7.76 8.43 -5.58
CA GLU A 40 -8.89 7.49 -5.67
C GLU A 40 -8.57 6.17 -4.94
N PHE A 41 -7.38 5.64 -5.18
CA PHE A 41 -6.87 4.42 -4.54
C PHE A 41 -6.91 4.52 -3.02
N ILE A 42 -6.35 5.61 -2.48
CA ILE A 42 -6.26 5.85 -1.05
C ILE A 42 -7.66 6.02 -0.42
N MET A 43 -8.60 6.65 -1.13
CA MET A 43 -9.99 6.76 -0.67
C MET A 43 -10.64 5.38 -0.55
N TYR A 44 -10.42 4.48 -1.51
CA TYR A 44 -10.92 3.10 -1.43
C TYR A 44 -10.26 2.26 -0.33
N LEU A 45 -9.06 2.64 0.13
CA LEU A 45 -8.44 2.02 1.31
C LEU A 45 -9.03 2.49 2.65
N ASN A 46 -10.10 3.29 2.61
CA ASN A 46 -10.77 3.84 3.79
C ASN A 46 -9.84 4.68 4.68
N ILE A 47 -8.84 5.35 4.10
CA ILE A 47 -8.09 6.36 4.83
C ILE A 47 -9.02 7.56 5.11
N PRO A 48 -9.05 8.09 6.35
CA PRO A 48 -9.87 9.24 6.66
C PRO A 48 -9.56 10.43 5.75
N ALA A 49 -10.58 11.02 5.12
CA ALA A 49 -10.41 12.15 4.19
C ALA A 49 -9.63 13.32 4.81
N LYS A 50 -9.83 13.58 6.11
CA LYS A 50 -9.07 14.59 6.85
C LYS A 50 -7.56 14.33 6.80
N PHE A 51 -7.12 13.07 6.89
CA PHE A 51 -5.71 12.71 6.79
C PHE A 51 -5.18 12.95 5.38
N ILE A 52 -5.94 12.56 4.35
CA ILE A 52 -5.56 12.77 2.94
C ILE A 52 -5.36 14.27 2.65
N ILE A 53 -6.30 15.11 3.10
CA ILE A 53 -6.23 16.57 2.92
C ILE A 53 -5.02 17.17 3.62
N ASN A 54 -4.79 16.79 4.89
CA ASN A 54 -3.63 17.27 5.64
C ASN A 54 -2.31 16.85 4.97
N CYS A 55 -2.25 15.60 4.52
CA CYS A 55 -1.08 15.06 3.83
C CYS A 55 -0.79 15.81 2.52
N ALA A 56 -1.82 16.14 1.74
CA ALA A 56 -1.68 16.98 0.56
C ALA A 56 -1.15 18.38 0.94
N ALA A 57 -1.77 19.04 1.92
CA ALA A 57 -1.38 20.38 2.35
C ALA A 57 0.07 20.45 2.90
N GLU A 58 0.57 19.38 3.52
CA GLU A 58 1.96 19.30 4.01
C GLU A 58 2.98 19.13 2.87
N ILE A 59 2.58 18.48 1.77
CA ILE A 59 3.49 18.14 0.66
C ILE A 59 3.43 19.19 -0.44
N THR A 60 2.30 19.87 -0.62
CA THR A 60 2.04 20.74 -1.77
C THR A 60 1.72 22.17 -1.34
N GLU A 61 2.37 23.15 -1.97
CA GLU A 61 2.05 24.57 -1.79
C GLU A 61 0.75 25.00 -2.51
N THR A 62 0.30 24.20 -3.48
CA THR A 62 -0.91 24.44 -4.28
C THR A 62 -1.82 23.22 -4.24
N PRO A 63 -3.13 23.36 -4.49
CA PRO A 63 -4.05 22.22 -4.51
C PRO A 63 -3.56 21.12 -5.45
N LEU A 64 -3.71 19.87 -5.02
CA LEU A 64 -3.36 18.71 -5.83
C LEU A 64 -4.35 18.56 -6.99
N THR A 65 -3.88 18.67 -8.22
CA THR A 65 -4.67 18.55 -9.47
C THR A 65 -4.11 17.45 -10.37
N ALA A 66 -4.89 17.01 -11.36
CA ALA A 66 -4.47 15.99 -12.31
C ALA A 66 -3.28 16.44 -13.16
N GLU A 67 -3.29 17.71 -13.56
CA GLU A 67 -2.25 18.39 -14.36
C GLU A 67 -1.07 18.88 -13.49
N GLY A 68 -1.13 18.66 -12.18
CA GLY A 68 -0.11 19.07 -11.23
C GLY A 68 1.15 18.19 -11.27
N SER A 69 2.11 18.53 -10.42
CA SER A 69 3.38 17.82 -10.29
C SER A 69 3.18 16.33 -9.99
N GLU A 70 3.66 15.46 -10.88
CA GLU A 70 3.69 14.00 -10.66
C GLU A 70 4.41 13.64 -9.37
N TYR A 71 5.50 14.34 -9.05
CA TYR A 71 6.23 14.15 -7.81
C TYR A 71 5.33 14.36 -6.58
N ASN A 72 4.54 15.42 -6.58
CA ASN A 72 3.62 15.71 -5.48
C ASN A 72 2.53 14.64 -5.36
N LYS A 73 1.97 14.21 -6.49
CA LYS A 73 0.94 13.15 -6.52
C LYS A 73 1.47 11.83 -5.98
N MET A 74 2.66 11.41 -6.41
CA MET A 74 3.35 10.23 -5.89
C MET A 74 3.65 10.36 -4.40
N ALA A 75 4.17 11.51 -3.95
CA ALA A 75 4.54 11.74 -2.56
C ALA A 75 3.31 11.69 -1.62
N VAL A 76 2.19 12.32 -2.00
CA VAL A 76 0.93 12.27 -1.25
C VAL A 76 0.41 10.84 -1.17
N THR A 77 0.38 10.13 -2.31
CA THR A 77 -0.05 8.73 -2.37
C THR A 77 0.81 7.85 -1.47
N GLN A 78 2.13 8.03 -1.51
CA GLN A 78 3.09 7.27 -0.71
C GLN A 78 2.88 7.51 0.78
N SER A 79 2.78 8.77 1.20
CA SER A 79 2.60 9.12 2.62
C SER A 79 1.26 8.59 3.16
N CYS A 80 0.18 8.70 2.39
CA CYS A 80 -1.10 8.10 2.72
C CYS A 80 -1.01 6.56 2.82
N LEU A 81 -0.36 5.90 1.88
CA LEU A 81 -0.24 4.44 1.92
C LEU A 81 0.62 3.95 3.10
N MET A 82 1.64 4.71 3.50
CA MET A 82 2.40 4.42 4.73
C MET A 82 1.53 4.56 5.97
N TYR A 83 0.67 5.58 6.02
CA TYR A 83 -0.30 5.71 7.08
C TYR A 83 -1.28 4.52 7.12
N TRP A 84 -1.80 4.08 5.97
CA TRP A 84 -2.64 2.88 5.89
C TRP A 84 -1.91 1.62 6.38
N LYS A 85 -0.63 1.45 6.04
CA LYS A 85 0.19 0.34 6.53
C LYS A 85 0.20 0.31 8.06
N GLU A 86 0.41 1.46 8.70
CA GLU A 86 0.43 1.57 10.16
C GLU A 86 -0.96 1.41 10.79
N LEU A 87 -2.00 2.00 10.17
CA LEU A 87 -3.39 1.86 10.60
C LEU A 87 -3.86 0.40 10.60
N THR A 88 -3.34 -0.41 9.67
CA THR A 88 -3.74 -1.81 9.47
C THR A 88 -2.74 -2.81 10.03
N LYS A 89 -1.72 -2.40 10.79
CA LYS A 89 -0.66 -3.31 11.28
C LYS A 89 -1.17 -4.50 12.10
N ASP A 90 -2.25 -4.29 12.85
CA ASP A 90 -2.88 -5.31 13.69
C ASP A 90 -4.02 -6.07 12.97
N THR A 91 -4.33 -5.67 11.73
CA THR A 91 -5.33 -6.34 10.88
C THR A 91 -4.74 -7.62 10.28
N LYS A 92 -5.57 -8.65 10.08
CA LYS A 92 -5.10 -9.90 9.48
C LYS A 92 -4.57 -9.63 8.07
N THR A 93 -3.43 -10.23 7.73
CA THR A 93 -2.83 -10.15 6.38
C THR A 93 -3.84 -10.36 5.25
N LYS A 94 -4.68 -11.38 5.35
CA LYS A 94 -5.72 -11.68 4.35
C LYS A 94 -6.70 -10.52 4.14
N GLU A 95 -7.08 -9.84 5.22
CA GLU A 95 -7.99 -8.68 5.17
C GLU A 95 -7.28 -7.45 4.57
N ARG A 96 -6.00 -7.24 4.91
CA ARG A 96 -5.16 -6.18 4.30
C ARG A 96 -5.03 -6.37 2.79
N LEU A 97 -4.72 -7.60 2.34
CA LEU A 97 -4.62 -7.94 0.92
C LEU A 97 -5.96 -7.79 0.20
N LYS A 98 -7.07 -8.24 0.81
CA LYS A 98 -8.41 -8.04 0.24
C LYS A 98 -8.75 -6.55 0.09
N SER A 99 -8.30 -5.72 1.03
CA SER A 99 -8.47 -4.26 0.94
C SER A 99 -7.69 -3.67 -0.23
N LEU A 100 -6.41 -4.05 -0.40
CA LEU A 100 -5.59 -3.61 -1.53
C LEU A 100 -6.16 -4.07 -2.87
N GLU A 101 -6.50 -5.35 -2.97
CA GLU A 101 -7.07 -5.95 -4.18
C GLU A 101 -8.34 -5.20 -4.60
N ARG A 102 -9.28 -5.03 -3.66
CA ARG A 102 -10.52 -4.29 -3.92
C ARG A 102 -10.22 -2.87 -4.38
N ALA A 103 -9.40 -2.12 -3.66
CA ALA A 103 -9.10 -0.74 -3.99
C ALA A 103 -8.44 -0.59 -5.37
N LEU A 104 -7.54 -1.50 -5.75
CA LEU A 104 -6.93 -1.53 -7.08
C LEU A 104 -7.95 -1.83 -8.17
N ARG A 105 -8.86 -2.78 -7.95
CA ARG A 105 -9.92 -3.08 -8.93
C ARG A 105 -10.90 -1.91 -9.11
N GLU A 106 -11.29 -1.24 -8.02
CA GLU A 106 -12.22 -0.10 -8.07
C GLU A 106 -11.67 1.11 -8.85
N ILE A 107 -10.34 1.29 -8.89
CA ILE A 107 -9.72 2.34 -9.71
C ILE A 107 -9.42 1.91 -11.15
N GLY A 108 -9.83 0.70 -11.54
CA GLY A 108 -9.59 0.14 -12.88
C GLY A 108 -8.22 -0.51 -13.06
N LYS A 109 -7.52 -0.86 -11.97
CA LYS A 109 -6.18 -1.48 -11.98
C LYS A 109 -6.25 -2.97 -11.62
N GLY A 110 -7.12 -3.70 -12.32
CA GLY A 110 -7.33 -5.15 -12.15
C GLY A 110 -6.04 -5.96 -12.32
N ASP A 111 -5.28 -5.70 -13.38
CA ASP A 111 -4.05 -6.43 -13.69
C ASP A 111 -2.97 -6.25 -12.61
N ILE A 112 -2.91 -5.07 -11.99
CA ILE A 112 -2.00 -4.79 -10.87
C ILE A 112 -2.48 -5.53 -9.61
N ALA A 113 -3.80 -5.59 -9.38
CA ALA A 113 -4.36 -6.36 -8.28
C ALA A 113 -3.99 -7.85 -8.39
N ASP A 114 -4.07 -8.41 -9.60
CA ASP A 114 -3.70 -9.80 -9.86
C ASP A 114 -2.20 -10.04 -9.59
N GLN A 115 -1.33 -9.16 -10.09
CA GLN A 115 0.12 -9.24 -9.83
C GLN A 115 0.48 -9.10 -8.35
N VAL A 116 -0.23 -8.27 -7.57
CA VAL A 116 -0.04 -8.18 -6.11
C VAL A 116 -0.35 -9.52 -5.43
N LEU A 117 -1.40 -10.22 -5.86
CA LEU A 117 -1.75 -11.52 -5.32
C LEU A 117 -0.77 -12.61 -5.75
N GLU A 118 -0.32 -12.60 -7.00
CA GLU A 118 0.70 -13.52 -7.50
C GLU A 118 2.02 -13.36 -6.73
N ASN A 119 2.53 -12.13 -6.58
CA ASN A 119 3.73 -11.87 -5.80
C ASN A 119 3.56 -12.24 -4.33
N HIS A 120 2.36 -12.07 -3.76
CA HIS A 120 2.09 -12.53 -2.40
C HIS A 120 2.21 -14.05 -2.28
N GLN A 121 1.63 -14.81 -3.22
CA GLN A 121 1.71 -16.27 -3.25
C GLN A 121 3.15 -16.76 -3.46
N ALA A 122 3.93 -16.05 -4.27
CA ALA A 122 5.34 -16.30 -4.49
C ALA A 122 6.26 -15.79 -3.35
N ASN A 123 5.70 -15.10 -2.35
CA ASN A 123 6.45 -14.41 -1.29
C ASN A 123 7.55 -13.47 -1.84
N GLN A 124 7.21 -12.74 -2.90
CA GLN A 124 8.07 -11.77 -3.58
C GLN A 124 7.64 -10.33 -3.25
N GLU A 125 8.60 -9.41 -3.31
CA GLU A 125 8.33 -7.97 -3.22
C GLU A 125 7.70 -7.46 -4.53
N LEU A 126 7.07 -6.30 -4.48
CA LEU A 126 6.60 -5.61 -5.68
C LEU A 126 7.77 -4.84 -6.31
N SER A 127 8.00 -5.07 -7.60
CA SER A 127 8.93 -4.31 -8.42
C SER A 127 8.18 -3.31 -9.32
N SER A 128 8.91 -2.37 -9.92
CA SER A 128 8.32 -1.40 -10.85
C SER A 128 7.78 -2.03 -12.14
N GLU A 129 8.14 -3.29 -12.42
CA GLU A 129 7.75 -4.01 -13.64
C GLU A 129 6.24 -4.27 -13.69
N ILE A 130 5.55 -4.25 -12.55
CA ILE A 130 4.10 -4.45 -12.51
C ILE A 130 3.29 -3.30 -13.14
N PHE A 131 3.97 -2.21 -13.51
CA PHE A 131 3.41 -1.01 -14.14
C PHE A 131 3.91 -0.80 -15.58
N ALA A 132 4.55 -1.82 -16.18
CA ALA A 132 5.06 -1.79 -17.55
C ALA A 132 3.97 -1.94 -18.60
#